data_AF-A0A942H7T0-F1
#
_entry.id   AF-A0A942H7T0-F1
#
_cell.length_a   1.000
_cell.length_b   1.000
_cell.length_c   1.000
_cell.angle_alpha   90.00
_cell.angle_beta   90.00
_cell.angle_gamma   90.00
#
_symmetry.space_group_name_H-M   'P 1'
#
loop_
_entity.id
_entity.type
_entity.pdbx_description
1 polymer ?
#
loop_
_entity_poly.entity_id
_entity_poly.type
_entity_poly.pdbx_seq_one_letter_code
_entity_poly.pdbx_strand_id
1 'polypeptide(L)'
;MADNNPAKVEATMKGILLLFLLSSWPPTVNPVWQLAEYPTAAQVLKLLNSKTAPAQFYLATQKTSAGAVVFQVFYQAGVQLSSTPWQVRKAATVTEALDFVNSQGAFAKTPEKEFRICGDAAAIQTPSFWIFYHKYEGRTPEAAKGQWNWQCESFDRPVAVQGFLTRRRDQELLTDVEITGAGDKFHVFYRAPHLYDAPGMPSPVWHWLTRENATGLLEVLNAGHEKHTIQNFRIAAIPEPSGTAFYLFY
;
A
#
# COMPACT_ATOMS: atom_id res chain seq x y z
N MET A 1 38.15 -47.19 -10.45
CA MET A 1 38.75 -46.67 -9.20
C MET A 1 38.54 -45.17 -9.22
N ALA A 2 37.70 -44.66 -8.31
CA ALA A 2 37.40 -43.23 -8.23
C ALA A 2 38.55 -42.53 -7.49
N ASP A 3 39.13 -41.54 -8.14
CA ASP A 3 40.32 -40.81 -7.72
C ASP A 3 39.92 -39.76 -6.65
N ASN A 4 39.77 -40.21 -5.41
CA ASN A 4 39.45 -39.36 -4.25
C ASN A 4 40.72 -38.68 -3.75
N ASN A 5 41.20 -37.68 -4.49
CA ASN A 5 42.32 -36.86 -4.04
C ASN A 5 41.83 -35.78 -3.04
N PRO A 6 42.17 -35.87 -1.73
CA PRO A 6 41.65 -34.98 -0.70
C PRO A 6 42.00 -33.50 -0.94
N ALA A 7 43.11 -33.22 -1.63
CA ALA A 7 43.50 -31.85 -1.99
C ALA A 7 42.54 -31.19 -3.00
N LYS A 8 41.93 -31.97 -3.90
CA LYS A 8 40.89 -31.47 -4.83
C LYS A 8 39.58 -31.18 -4.12
N VAL A 9 39.21 -31.99 -3.13
CA VAL A 9 38.00 -31.79 -2.32
C VAL A 9 38.14 -30.53 -1.45
N GLU A 10 39.32 -30.30 -0.87
CA GLU A 10 39.59 -29.13 -0.04
C GLU A 10 39.65 -27.82 -0.86
N ALA A 11 40.23 -27.86 -2.07
CA ALA A 11 40.21 -26.72 -2.99
C ALA A 11 38.79 -26.39 -3.49
N THR A 12 37.98 -27.42 -3.75
CA THR A 12 36.58 -27.25 -4.16
C THR A 12 35.73 -26.70 -3.01
N MET A 13 35.93 -27.18 -1.77
CA MET A 13 35.26 -26.62 -0.58
C MET A 13 35.68 -25.17 -0.31
N LYS A 14 36.97 -24.83 -0.44
CA LYS A 14 37.46 -23.45 -0.28
C LYS A 14 36.91 -22.52 -1.36
N GLY A 15 36.78 -22.98 -2.61
CA GLY A 15 36.14 -22.24 -3.69
C GLY A 15 34.65 -22.00 -3.48
N ILE A 16 33.92 -23.01 -2.99
CA ILE A 16 32.49 -22.90 -2.64
C ILE A 16 32.30 -21.99 -1.42
N LEU A 17 33.16 -22.07 -0.40
CA LEU A 17 33.11 -21.20 0.76
C LEU A 17 33.39 -19.73 0.39
N LEU A 18 34.30 -19.48 -0.56
CA LEU A 18 34.57 -18.13 -1.06
C LEU A 18 33.37 -17.56 -1.84
N LEU A 19 32.66 -18.39 -2.60
CA LEU A 19 31.41 -18.03 -3.27
C LEU A 19 30.27 -17.75 -2.28
N PHE A 20 30.18 -18.50 -1.18
CA PHE A 20 29.20 -18.25 -0.11
C PHE A 20 29.55 -17.03 0.76
N LEU A 21 30.84 -16.73 0.95
CA LEU A 21 31.31 -15.56 1.69
C LEU A 21 31.28 -14.27 0.85
N LEU A 22 31.40 -14.36 -0.47
CA LEU A 22 31.14 -13.26 -1.42
C LEU A 22 29.65 -13.08 -1.74
N SER A 23 28.81 -14.07 -1.43
CA SER A 23 27.35 -13.90 -1.31
C SER A 23 26.96 -13.39 0.08
N SER A 24 27.90 -12.77 0.81
CA SER A 24 27.62 -11.93 1.97
C SER A 24 26.47 -11.00 1.61
N TRP A 25 25.33 -11.25 2.26
CA TRP A 25 24.10 -10.45 2.35
C TRP A 25 23.79 -9.61 1.10
N PRO A 26 22.62 -9.77 0.42
CA PRO A 26 22.22 -8.72 -0.50
C PRO A 26 22.35 -7.41 0.29
N PRO A 27 23.09 -6.39 -0.22
CA PRO A 27 23.02 -5.08 0.40
C PRO A 27 21.54 -4.80 0.57
N THR A 28 21.14 -4.22 1.69
CA THR A 28 19.78 -3.74 1.89
C THR A 28 19.56 -2.67 0.82
N VAL A 29 19.29 -3.09 -0.41
CA VAL A 29 19.02 -2.24 -1.55
C VAL A 29 17.67 -1.67 -1.20
N ASN A 30 17.65 -0.37 -0.87
CA ASN A 30 16.40 0.34 -0.72
C ASN A 30 15.55 0.01 -1.94
N PRO A 31 14.33 -0.49 -1.74
CA PRO A 31 13.54 -0.92 -2.87
C PRO A 31 13.23 0.30 -3.72
N VAL A 32 13.59 0.22 -5.01
CA VAL A 32 13.44 1.34 -5.93
C VAL A 32 11.99 1.43 -6.36
N TRP A 33 11.33 2.51 -5.93
CA TRP A 33 9.99 2.87 -6.36
C TRP A 33 10.01 3.45 -7.76
N GLN A 34 8.98 3.11 -8.52
CA GLN A 34 8.67 3.62 -9.85
C GLN A 34 7.29 4.27 -9.83
N LEU A 35 7.06 5.18 -10.76
CA LEU A 35 5.79 5.85 -10.97
C LEU A 35 5.29 5.56 -12.37
N ALA A 36 4.04 5.14 -12.49
CA ALA A 36 3.33 5.03 -13.75
C ALA A 36 1.98 5.74 -13.67
N GLU A 37 1.60 6.35 -14.79
CA GLU A 37 0.31 7.02 -14.93
C GLU A 37 -0.60 6.21 -15.84
N TYR A 38 -1.85 6.00 -15.41
CA TYR A 38 -2.86 5.30 -16.19
C TYR A 38 -4.17 6.09 -16.27
N PRO A 39 -4.76 6.29 -17.45
CA PRO A 39 -6.06 6.96 -17.62
C PRO A 39 -7.25 6.16 -17.09
N THR A 40 -7.12 4.84 -16.88
CA THR A 40 -8.26 4.00 -16.45
C THR A 40 -7.86 2.91 -15.48
N ALA A 41 -8.80 2.54 -14.60
CA ALA A 41 -8.63 1.42 -13.68
C ALA A 41 -8.36 0.09 -14.41
N ALA A 42 -8.88 -0.10 -15.62
CA ALA A 42 -8.63 -1.28 -16.44
C ALA A 42 -7.15 -1.39 -16.87
N GLN A 43 -6.49 -0.26 -17.14
CA GLN A 43 -5.06 -0.27 -17.46
C GLN A 43 -4.20 -0.53 -16.22
N VAL A 44 -4.60 0.00 -15.06
CA VAL A 44 -3.98 -0.37 -13.77
C VAL A 44 -4.10 -1.90 -13.56
N LEU A 45 -5.28 -2.49 -13.76
CA LEU A 45 -5.45 -3.95 -13.67
C LEU A 45 -4.57 -4.72 -14.65
N LYS A 46 -4.35 -4.20 -15.85
CA LYS A 46 -3.43 -4.82 -16.82
C LYS A 46 -1.99 -4.85 -16.30
N LEU A 47 -1.53 -3.79 -15.63
CA LEU A 47 -0.23 -3.79 -14.94
C LEU A 47 -0.20 -4.82 -13.81
N LEU A 48 -1.19 -4.75 -12.90
CA LEU A 48 -1.25 -5.59 -11.69
C LEU A 48 -1.37 -7.09 -11.99
N ASN A 49 -1.90 -7.46 -13.15
CA ASN A 49 -2.04 -8.85 -13.60
C ASN A 49 -1.04 -9.23 -14.70
N SER A 50 -0.01 -8.42 -14.92
CA SER A 50 1.02 -8.70 -15.94
C SER A 50 2.05 -9.72 -15.44
N LYS A 51 2.86 -10.26 -16.35
CA LYS A 51 4.02 -11.10 -15.99
C LYS A 51 5.09 -10.34 -15.18
N THR A 52 5.04 -9.02 -15.19
CA THR A 52 5.90 -8.12 -14.44
C THR A 52 5.10 -7.38 -13.36
N ALA A 53 4.07 -8.04 -12.81
CA ALA A 53 3.21 -7.47 -11.78
C ALA A 53 4.02 -6.98 -10.59
N PRO A 54 3.82 -5.73 -10.12
CA PRO A 54 4.58 -5.18 -9.02
C PRO A 54 4.58 -6.05 -7.77
N ALA A 55 5.71 -6.11 -7.06
CA ALA A 55 5.77 -6.78 -5.75
C ALA A 55 4.97 -6.02 -4.68
N GLN A 56 4.96 -4.69 -4.79
CA GLN A 56 4.18 -3.79 -3.97
C GLN A 56 3.71 -2.61 -4.81
N PHE A 57 2.54 -2.07 -4.49
CA PHE A 57 2.07 -0.84 -5.08
C PHE A 57 1.14 -0.06 -4.16
N TYR A 58 1.05 1.24 -4.43
CA TYR A 58 0.13 2.20 -3.86
C TYR A 58 -0.45 3.07 -4.96
N LEU A 59 -1.66 3.57 -4.74
CA LEU A 59 -2.45 4.23 -5.76
C LEU A 59 -2.93 5.58 -5.24
N ALA A 60 -2.98 6.55 -6.14
CA ALA A 60 -3.71 7.79 -5.94
C ALA A 60 -4.41 8.15 -7.25
N THR A 61 -5.49 8.92 -7.20
CA THR A 61 -6.02 9.55 -8.42
C THR A 61 -5.76 11.04 -8.39
N GLN A 62 -5.54 11.59 -9.57
CA GLN A 62 -5.27 13.00 -9.78
C GLN A 62 -6.17 13.52 -10.88
N LYS A 63 -6.69 14.73 -10.70
CA LYS A 63 -7.30 15.48 -11.79
C LYS A 63 -6.22 16.34 -12.44
N THR A 64 -5.92 16.09 -13.71
CA THR A 64 -4.92 16.85 -14.46
C THR A 64 -5.43 18.26 -14.76
N SER A 65 -4.52 19.16 -15.16
CA SER A 65 -4.88 20.52 -15.59
C SER A 65 -5.85 20.53 -16.78
N ALA A 66 -5.84 19.48 -17.61
CA ALA A 66 -6.80 19.27 -18.69
C ALA A 66 -8.16 18.73 -18.22
N GLY A 67 -8.34 18.50 -16.92
CA GLY A 67 -9.57 18.01 -16.30
C GLY A 67 -9.76 16.49 -16.36
N ALA A 68 -8.82 15.76 -16.96
CA ALA A 68 -8.85 14.29 -17.00
C ALA A 68 -8.47 13.71 -15.63
N VAL A 69 -9.08 12.58 -15.25
CA VAL A 69 -8.66 11.83 -14.06
C VAL A 69 -7.67 10.75 -14.48
N VAL A 70 -6.55 10.68 -13.79
CA VAL A 70 -5.50 9.68 -13.99
C VAL A 70 -5.18 8.98 -12.67
N PHE A 71 -4.81 7.71 -12.77
CA PHE A 71 -4.29 6.91 -11.67
C PHE A 71 -2.77 7.06 -11.64
N GLN A 72 -2.24 7.56 -10.52
CA GLN A 72 -0.83 7.53 -10.21
C GLN A 72 -0.54 6.24 -9.44
N VAL A 73 0.28 5.38 -10.03
CA VAL A 73 0.66 4.07 -9.47
C VAL A 73 2.12 4.14 -9.05
N PHE A 74 2.34 4.15 -7.74
CA PHE A 74 3.65 4.02 -7.14
C PHE A 74 3.91 2.55 -6.90
N TYR A 75 4.97 1.99 -7.47
CA TYR A 75 5.18 0.55 -7.40
C TYR A 75 6.64 0.15 -7.33
N GLN A 76 6.90 -1.01 -6.74
CA GLN A 76 8.21 -1.66 -6.75
C GLN A 76 8.19 -2.76 -7.80
N ALA A 77 9.16 -2.71 -8.71
CA ALA A 77 9.34 -3.78 -9.68
C ALA A 77 9.65 -5.10 -8.97
N GLY A 78 9.02 -6.16 -9.43
CA GLY A 78 9.16 -7.50 -8.89
C GLY A 78 8.15 -8.41 -9.57
N VAL A 79 8.02 -9.63 -9.06
CA VAL A 79 6.96 -10.54 -9.48
C VAL A 79 6.21 -10.95 -8.23
N GLN A 80 5.03 -10.36 -8.01
CA GLN A 80 4.12 -10.89 -7.00
C GLN A 80 3.50 -12.19 -7.54
N LEU A 81 3.88 -13.33 -6.95
CA LEU A 81 3.40 -14.66 -7.33
C LEU A 81 2.01 -14.96 -6.74
N SER A 82 1.10 -13.98 -6.72
CA SER A 82 -0.28 -14.28 -6.32
C SER A 82 -0.93 -15.10 -7.42
N SER A 83 -1.44 -16.29 -7.08
CA SER A 83 -2.23 -17.11 -8.01
C SER A 83 -3.59 -16.49 -8.31
N THR A 84 -4.06 -15.57 -7.46
CA THR A 84 -5.33 -14.87 -7.64
C THR A 84 -5.10 -13.57 -8.38
N PRO A 85 -5.87 -13.27 -9.44
CA PRO A 85 -5.75 -11.99 -10.14
C PRO A 85 -6.31 -10.83 -9.30
N TRP A 86 -5.75 -9.64 -9.49
CA TRP A 86 -6.32 -8.39 -9.01
C TRP A 86 -7.61 -8.08 -9.76
N GLN A 87 -8.60 -7.58 -9.04
CA GLN A 87 -9.88 -7.09 -9.54
C GLN A 87 -10.06 -5.63 -9.10
N VAL A 88 -11.01 -4.93 -9.73
CA VAL A 88 -11.33 -3.55 -9.36
C VAL A 88 -12.83 -3.36 -9.23
N ARG A 89 -13.23 -2.56 -8.25
CA ARG A 89 -14.60 -2.10 -8.04
C ARG A 89 -14.61 -0.60 -7.81
N LYS A 90 -15.68 0.06 -8.25
CA LYS A 90 -16.01 1.42 -7.81
C LYS A 90 -17.10 1.37 -6.76
N ALA A 91 -16.87 2.01 -5.62
CA ALA A 91 -17.86 2.23 -4.57
C ALA A 91 -18.32 3.69 -4.61
N ALA A 92 -19.62 3.92 -4.63
CA ALA A 92 -20.21 5.25 -4.73
C ALA A 92 -20.20 6.03 -3.41
N THR A 93 -19.96 5.33 -2.29
CA THR A 93 -19.92 5.92 -0.95
C THR A 93 -18.87 5.23 -0.09
N VAL A 94 -18.51 5.86 1.03
CA VAL A 94 -17.62 5.26 2.03
C VAL A 94 -18.26 4.04 2.70
N THR A 95 -19.58 4.05 2.91
CA THR A 95 -20.32 2.92 3.45
C THR A 95 -20.27 1.73 2.50
N GLU A 96 -20.50 1.94 1.20
CA GLU A 96 -20.37 0.85 0.22
C GLU A 96 -18.93 0.32 0.17
N ALA A 97 -17.92 1.19 0.26
CA ALA A 97 -16.53 0.76 0.32
C ALA A 97 -16.25 -0.07 1.59
N LEU A 98 -16.77 0.35 2.75
CA LEU A 98 -16.62 -0.37 4.02
C LEU A 98 -17.34 -1.72 4.00
N ASP A 99 -18.58 -1.74 3.51
CA ASP A 99 -19.38 -2.96 3.38
C ASP A 99 -18.66 -3.95 2.44
N PHE A 100 -18.04 -3.46 1.36
CA PHE A 100 -17.27 -4.29 0.44
C PHE A 100 -16.07 -4.94 1.15
N VAL A 101 -15.21 -4.13 1.78
CA VAL A 101 -13.98 -4.64 2.44
C VAL A 101 -14.25 -5.53 3.66
N ASN A 102 -15.43 -5.37 4.28
CA ASN A 102 -15.91 -6.23 5.35
C ASN A 102 -16.74 -7.42 4.87
N SER A 103 -16.98 -7.56 3.56
CA SER A 103 -17.88 -8.57 3.00
C SER A 103 -19.26 -8.56 3.67
N GLN A 104 -19.88 -7.39 3.77
CA GLN A 104 -21.17 -7.18 4.42
C GLN A 104 -22.27 -6.84 3.40
N GLY A 105 -23.52 -6.99 3.82
CA GLY A 105 -24.70 -6.67 3.00
C GLY A 105 -24.69 -7.39 1.64
N ALA A 106 -24.73 -6.62 0.55
CA ALA A 106 -24.68 -7.14 -0.81
C ALA A 106 -23.36 -7.86 -1.17
N PHE A 107 -22.33 -7.76 -0.32
CA PHE A 107 -20.96 -8.25 -0.54
C PHE A 107 -20.61 -9.47 0.33
N ALA A 108 -21.59 -10.12 0.95
CA ALA A 108 -21.42 -11.27 1.85
C ALA A 108 -20.63 -12.48 1.30
N LYS A 109 -20.25 -12.48 0.01
CA LYS A 109 -19.53 -13.57 -0.67
C LYS A 109 -18.27 -13.10 -1.41
N THR A 110 -17.75 -11.92 -1.10
CA THR A 110 -16.49 -11.39 -1.65
C THR A 110 -15.45 -11.24 -0.56
N PRO A 111 -15.02 -12.33 0.11
CA PRO A 111 -13.95 -12.23 1.08
C PRO A 111 -12.68 -11.73 0.39
N GLU A 112 -12.04 -10.74 1.02
CA GLU A 112 -10.87 -10.04 0.48
C GLU A 112 -9.60 -10.43 1.22
N LYS A 113 -8.60 -10.89 0.47
CA LYS A 113 -7.29 -11.23 1.01
C LYS A 113 -6.45 -9.99 1.25
N GLU A 114 -6.53 -9.06 0.30
CA GLU A 114 -5.75 -7.84 0.24
C GLU A 114 -6.52 -6.84 -0.63
N PHE A 115 -6.47 -5.56 -0.26
CA PHE A 115 -6.93 -4.47 -1.12
C PHE A 115 -6.03 -3.24 -1.04
N ARG A 116 -6.19 -2.37 -2.02
CA ARG A 116 -5.72 -0.99 -2.05
C ARG A 116 -6.89 -0.11 -2.48
N ILE A 117 -7.05 1.02 -1.83
CA ILE A 117 -8.15 1.94 -2.11
C ILE A 117 -7.60 3.32 -2.49
N CYS A 118 -8.24 3.96 -3.46
CA CYS A 118 -8.03 5.37 -3.74
C CYS A 118 -9.38 6.06 -4.01
N GLY A 119 -9.50 7.34 -3.68
CA GLY A 119 -10.67 8.13 -3.99
C GLY A 119 -10.70 8.46 -5.48
N ASP A 120 -11.87 8.81 -5.98
CA ASP A 120 -12.05 9.29 -7.34
C ASP A 120 -11.91 10.83 -7.39
N ALA A 121 -10.85 11.32 -8.02
CA ALA A 121 -10.60 12.75 -8.18
C ALA A 121 -11.67 13.47 -9.03
N ALA A 122 -12.52 12.75 -9.78
CA ALA A 122 -13.68 13.36 -10.44
C ALA A 122 -14.80 13.69 -9.44
N ALA A 123 -14.86 12.98 -8.32
CA ALA A 123 -16.02 12.95 -7.42
C ALA A 123 -15.82 13.89 -6.22
N ILE A 124 -15.70 15.20 -6.51
CA ILE A 124 -15.35 16.21 -5.50
C ILE A 124 -16.47 16.39 -4.46
N GLN A 125 -17.72 16.55 -4.91
CA GLN A 125 -18.86 16.82 -4.03
C GLN A 125 -19.41 15.56 -3.36
N THR A 126 -19.34 14.43 -4.06
CA THR A 126 -19.84 13.14 -3.58
C THR A 126 -18.70 12.14 -3.63
N PRO A 127 -17.97 11.93 -2.52
CA PRO A 127 -16.81 11.05 -2.50
C PRO A 127 -17.16 9.64 -3.01
N SER A 128 -16.40 9.17 -3.98
CA SER A 128 -16.45 7.77 -4.46
C SER A 128 -15.05 7.20 -4.50
N PHE A 129 -14.95 5.86 -4.51
CA PHE A 129 -13.71 5.14 -4.26
C PHE A 129 -13.49 4.05 -5.29
N TRP A 130 -12.24 3.88 -5.71
CA TRP A 130 -11.76 2.74 -6.47
C TRP A 130 -11.07 1.77 -5.52
N ILE A 131 -11.52 0.53 -5.52
CA ILE A 131 -11.00 -0.54 -4.66
C ILE A 131 -10.39 -1.59 -5.57
N PHE A 132 -9.07 -1.74 -5.50
CA PHE A 132 -8.34 -2.82 -6.14
C PHE A 132 -8.17 -3.93 -5.12
N TYR A 133 -8.54 -5.16 -5.44
CA TYR A 133 -8.58 -6.24 -4.44
C TYR A 133 -8.23 -7.61 -5.03
N HIS A 134 -7.76 -8.49 -4.15
CA HIS A 134 -7.70 -9.93 -4.37
C HIS A 134 -8.87 -10.63 -3.68
N LYS A 135 -9.64 -11.41 -4.45
CA LYS A 135 -10.65 -12.31 -3.89
C LYS A 135 -9.98 -13.56 -3.30
N TYR A 136 -10.48 -14.08 -2.19
CA TYR A 136 -10.10 -15.44 -1.79
C TYR A 136 -10.66 -16.49 -2.76
N GLU A 137 -9.82 -17.44 -3.15
CA GLU A 137 -10.24 -18.69 -3.78
C GLU A 137 -10.44 -19.74 -2.68
N GLY A 138 -11.65 -19.84 -2.11
CA GLY A 138 -11.97 -20.88 -1.11
C GLY A 138 -12.87 -20.41 0.03
N ARG A 139 -12.88 -21.16 1.13
CA ARG A 139 -13.55 -20.73 2.37
C ARG A 139 -12.85 -19.47 2.88
N THR A 140 -13.64 -18.45 3.22
CA THR A 140 -13.21 -17.32 4.04
C THR A 140 -12.44 -17.90 5.22
N PRO A 141 -11.19 -17.49 5.49
CA PRO A 141 -10.58 -17.84 6.75
C PRO A 141 -11.53 -17.34 7.84
N GLU A 142 -12.09 -18.24 8.66
CA GLU A 142 -12.90 -17.90 9.84
C GLU A 142 -12.15 -16.92 10.78
N ALA A 143 -10.84 -16.77 10.56
CA ALA A 143 -9.91 -15.90 11.26
C ALA A 143 -9.33 -14.74 10.40
N ALA A 144 -10.02 -14.23 9.38
CA ALA A 144 -9.60 -12.98 8.70
C ALA A 144 -9.84 -11.74 9.60
N LYS A 145 -9.07 -11.69 10.69
CA LYS A 145 -8.62 -10.58 11.54
C LYS A 145 -9.39 -9.25 11.40
N GLY A 146 -10.30 -9.00 12.34
CA GLY A 146 -10.84 -7.68 12.67
C GLY A 146 -11.73 -7.03 11.59
N GLN A 147 -12.84 -6.43 11.99
CA GLN A 147 -13.63 -5.60 11.08
C GLN A 147 -12.84 -4.33 10.73
N TRP A 148 -12.81 -3.98 9.44
CA TRP A 148 -12.41 -2.65 9.02
C TRP A 148 -13.39 -1.63 9.57
N ASN A 149 -12.85 -0.52 10.01
CA ASN A 149 -13.55 0.69 10.37
C ASN A 149 -13.04 1.82 9.50
N TRP A 150 -13.69 2.98 9.56
CA TRP A 150 -13.24 4.16 8.85
C TRP A 150 -13.37 5.42 9.71
N GLN A 151 -12.57 6.43 9.37
CA GLN A 151 -12.64 7.77 9.91
C GLN A 151 -12.42 8.79 8.78
N CYS A 152 -13.06 9.94 8.91
CA CYS A 152 -12.94 11.05 7.97
C CYS A 152 -12.29 12.24 8.68
N GLU A 153 -11.24 12.78 8.08
CA GLU A 153 -10.60 14.02 8.53
C GLU A 153 -10.61 15.02 7.38
N SER A 154 -10.82 16.30 7.68
CA SER A 154 -10.85 17.36 6.66
C SER A 154 -9.45 17.69 6.13
N PHE A 155 -9.41 18.23 4.91
CA PHE A 155 -8.19 18.61 4.16
C PHE A 155 -7.20 19.50 4.92
N ASP A 156 -7.65 20.27 5.91
CA ASP A 156 -6.80 21.16 6.73
C ASP A 156 -5.97 20.44 7.81
N ARG A 157 -6.10 19.10 7.98
CA ARG A 157 -5.54 18.41 9.16
C ARG A 157 -4.81 17.09 8.87
N PRO A 158 -3.74 17.08 8.06
CA PRO A 158 -2.83 15.93 8.03
C PRO A 158 -2.24 15.62 9.42
N VAL A 159 -2.13 16.63 10.30
CA VAL A 159 -1.76 16.46 11.71
C VAL A 159 -2.82 15.69 12.51
N ALA A 160 -4.11 15.83 12.21
CA ALA A 160 -5.16 15.05 12.86
C ALA A 160 -5.10 13.59 12.42
N VAL A 161 -4.86 13.33 11.12
CA VAL A 161 -4.60 11.98 10.61
C VAL A 161 -3.37 11.37 11.28
N GLN A 162 -2.24 12.07 11.30
CA GLN A 162 -1.02 11.64 12.01
C GLN A 162 -1.30 11.37 13.49
N GLY A 163 -2.04 12.27 14.14
CA GLY A 163 -2.47 12.15 15.52
C GLY A 163 -3.32 10.90 15.74
N PHE A 164 -4.28 10.62 14.88
CA PHE A 164 -5.11 9.41 14.92
C PHE A 164 -4.26 8.14 14.81
N LEU A 165 -3.33 8.11 13.84
CA LEU A 165 -2.43 6.98 13.62
C LEU A 165 -1.44 6.76 14.77
N THR A 166 -1.06 7.83 15.48
CA THR A 166 -0.06 7.79 16.57
C THR A 166 -0.66 7.62 17.97
N ARG A 167 -1.87 8.15 18.23
CA ARG A 167 -2.43 8.31 19.59
C ARG A 167 -2.99 7.04 20.22
N ARG A 168 -3.16 5.93 19.49
CA ARG A 168 -3.80 4.73 20.07
C ARG A 168 -2.85 3.79 20.84
N ARG A 169 -1.76 4.32 21.40
CA ARG A 169 -0.80 3.62 22.27
C ARG A 169 -1.46 2.87 23.44
N ASP A 170 -2.60 3.38 23.93
CA ASP A 170 -3.21 2.90 25.19
C ASP A 170 -4.61 2.28 25.00
N GLN A 171 -5.14 2.23 23.76
CA GLN A 171 -6.52 1.77 23.54
C GLN A 171 -6.72 0.79 22.39
N GLU A 172 -5.83 0.65 21.40
CA GLU A 172 -5.93 -0.37 20.32
C GLU A 172 -4.82 -0.13 19.28
N LEU A 173 -3.88 -1.06 19.09
CA LEU A 173 -2.88 -0.93 18.02
C LEU A 173 -3.54 -1.13 16.64
N LEU A 174 -3.35 -0.21 15.69
CA LEU A 174 -3.83 -0.44 14.33
C LEU A 174 -3.02 -1.56 13.68
N THR A 175 -3.69 -2.60 13.18
CA THR A 175 -3.02 -3.74 12.51
C THR A 175 -2.86 -3.52 11.02
N ASP A 176 -3.84 -2.86 10.41
CA ASP A 176 -3.84 -2.49 9.00
C ASP A 176 -4.45 -1.09 8.86
N VAL A 177 -3.93 -0.32 7.92
CA VAL A 177 -4.41 1.03 7.61
C VAL A 177 -4.39 1.20 6.09
N GLU A 178 -5.38 1.87 5.53
CA GLU A 178 -5.36 2.44 4.20
C GLU A 178 -5.83 3.90 4.29
N ILE A 179 -5.16 4.80 3.58
CA ILE A 179 -5.48 6.23 3.61
C ILE A 179 -5.67 6.68 2.17
N THR A 180 -6.72 7.45 1.92
CA THR A 180 -6.94 8.07 0.62
C THR A 180 -7.55 9.46 0.76
N GLY A 181 -7.29 10.34 -0.21
CA GLY A 181 -8.09 11.53 -0.43
C GLY A 181 -9.32 11.21 -1.28
N ALA A 182 -10.49 11.76 -0.93
CA ALA A 182 -11.69 11.74 -1.76
C ALA A 182 -12.51 13.00 -1.46
N GLY A 183 -12.84 13.77 -2.49
CA GLY A 183 -13.31 15.14 -2.29
C GLY A 183 -12.22 16.00 -1.65
N ASP A 184 -12.57 16.76 -0.64
CA ASP A 184 -11.69 17.61 0.18
C ASP A 184 -11.35 16.97 1.53
N LYS A 185 -11.31 15.63 1.61
CA LYS A 185 -11.13 14.92 2.88
C LYS A 185 -10.22 13.72 2.78
N PHE A 186 -9.49 13.49 3.86
CA PHE A 186 -8.82 12.23 4.13
C PHE A 186 -9.84 11.20 4.63
N HIS A 187 -9.79 10.01 4.06
CA HIS A 187 -10.54 8.84 4.50
C HIS A 187 -9.51 7.81 4.96
N VAL A 188 -9.56 7.46 6.23
CA VAL A 188 -8.68 6.49 6.87
C VAL A 188 -9.49 5.23 7.13
N PHE A 189 -9.20 4.17 6.40
CA PHE A 189 -9.73 2.83 6.66
C PHE A 189 -8.72 2.11 7.55
N TYR A 190 -9.18 1.45 8.61
CA TYR A 190 -8.26 0.81 9.55
C TYR A 190 -8.86 -0.46 10.17
N ARG A 191 -7.99 -1.37 10.58
CA ARG A 191 -8.32 -2.47 11.49
C ARG A 191 -7.64 -2.25 12.82
N ALA A 192 -8.37 -2.54 13.89
CA ALA A 192 -7.83 -2.69 15.22
C ALA A 192 -8.14 -4.11 15.71
N PRO A 193 -7.22 -4.80 16.40
CA PRO A 193 -7.52 -6.06 17.05
C PRO A 193 -8.53 -5.78 18.16
N HIS A 194 -9.38 -6.77 18.46
CA HIS A 194 -10.14 -6.72 19.71
C HIS A 194 -9.17 -6.55 20.88
N LEU A 195 -9.49 -5.61 21.76
CA LEU A 195 -8.79 -5.03 22.92
C LEU A 195 -7.85 -5.87 23.82
N TYR A 196 -7.55 -7.15 23.53
CA TYR A 196 -7.00 -8.06 24.55
C TYR A 196 -5.61 -8.66 24.34
N ASP A 197 -4.94 -8.54 23.18
CA ASP A 197 -3.81 -9.46 22.91
C ASP A 197 -2.40 -8.86 22.67
N ALA A 198 -2.10 -7.59 23.00
CA ALA A 198 -0.71 -7.14 22.89
C ALA A 198 -0.29 -5.99 23.83
N PRO A 199 -0.20 -6.22 25.16
CA PRO A 199 0.55 -5.31 26.02
C PRO A 199 2.04 -5.32 25.65
N GLY A 200 2.60 -4.16 25.28
CA GLY A 200 4.06 -3.95 25.23
C GLY A 200 4.71 -3.72 23.87
N MET A 201 3.96 -3.70 22.75
CA MET A 201 4.54 -3.26 21.48
C MET A 201 4.57 -1.73 21.39
N PRO A 202 5.71 -1.10 21.01
CA PRO A 202 5.76 0.33 20.80
C PRO A 202 4.79 0.71 19.68
N SER A 203 3.91 1.68 19.94
CA SER A 203 3.06 2.24 18.90
C SER A 203 3.95 2.87 17.82
N PRO A 204 3.75 2.57 16.54
CA PRO A 204 4.50 3.24 15.48
C PRO A 204 4.20 4.75 15.55
N VAL A 205 5.26 5.55 15.49
CA VAL A 205 5.14 7.00 15.32
C VAL A 205 5.00 7.25 13.83
N TRP A 206 3.83 7.75 13.43
CA TRP A 206 3.61 8.13 12.04
C TRP A 206 4.10 9.56 11.81
N HIS A 207 4.69 9.77 10.65
CA HIS A 207 5.06 11.06 10.11
C HIS A 207 4.23 11.32 8.86
N TRP A 208 4.20 12.58 8.43
CA TRP A 208 3.61 12.92 7.14
C TRP A 208 4.42 14.00 6.44
N LEU A 209 4.28 14.04 5.12
CA LEU A 209 4.78 15.11 4.26
C LEU A 209 3.84 15.32 3.09
N THR A 210 3.95 16.49 2.46
CA THR A 210 3.17 16.85 1.28
C THR A 210 4.08 17.20 0.10
N ARG A 211 3.61 16.93 -1.12
CA ARG A 211 4.24 17.30 -2.39
C ARG A 211 3.17 17.77 -3.36
N GLU A 212 3.54 18.72 -4.21
CA GLU A 212 2.63 19.31 -5.21
C GLU A 212 2.33 18.37 -6.39
N ASN A 213 3.09 17.28 -6.54
CA ASN A 213 2.93 16.31 -7.61
C ASN A 213 3.48 14.92 -7.24
N ALA A 214 3.09 13.92 -8.02
CA ALA A 214 3.50 12.53 -7.81
C ALA A 214 5.01 12.29 -7.97
N THR A 215 5.68 13.02 -8.87
CA THR A 215 7.13 12.90 -9.09
C THR A 215 7.92 13.33 -7.86
N GLY A 216 7.58 14.47 -7.25
CA GLY A 216 8.21 14.93 -6.02
C GLY A 216 7.98 13.98 -4.85
N LEU A 217 6.87 13.22 -4.85
CA LEU A 217 6.64 12.15 -3.89
C LEU A 217 7.53 10.93 -4.15
N LEU A 218 7.67 10.53 -5.41
CA LEU A 218 8.55 9.43 -5.83
C LEU A 218 10.01 9.68 -5.43
N GLU A 219 10.50 10.91 -5.60
CA GLU A 219 11.84 11.31 -5.18
C GLU A 219 12.07 11.07 -3.70
N VAL A 220 11.07 11.40 -2.85
CA VAL A 220 11.15 11.16 -1.41
C VAL A 220 11.11 9.67 -1.08
N LEU A 221 10.27 8.89 -1.75
CA LEU A 221 10.22 7.44 -1.55
C LEU A 221 11.57 6.77 -1.83
N ASN A 222 12.30 7.25 -2.85
CA ASN A 222 13.59 6.71 -3.25
C ASN A 222 14.77 7.26 -2.45
N ALA A 223 14.74 8.55 -2.06
CA ALA A 223 15.80 9.19 -1.30
C ALA A 223 15.67 8.96 0.23
N GLY A 224 14.48 8.59 0.70
CA GLY A 224 14.11 8.63 2.11
C GLY A 224 13.78 10.04 2.59
N HIS A 225 13.43 10.17 3.87
CA HIS A 225 13.17 11.45 4.53
C HIS A 225 13.93 11.52 5.86
N GLU A 226 14.65 12.62 6.12
CA GLU A 226 15.38 12.82 7.39
C GLU A 226 16.28 11.64 7.80
N LYS A 227 16.94 10.98 6.82
CA LYS A 227 17.78 9.78 7.00
C LYS A 227 17.02 8.49 7.33
N HIS A 228 15.69 8.50 7.26
CA HIS A 228 14.85 7.32 7.38
C HIS A 228 14.49 6.74 6.00
N THR A 229 14.71 5.44 5.81
CA THR A 229 14.15 4.70 4.68
C THR A 229 12.65 4.53 4.90
N ILE A 230 11.85 4.90 3.91
CA ILE A 230 10.39 4.78 3.93
C ILE A 230 10.02 3.37 3.44
N GLN A 231 9.57 2.50 4.35
CA GLN A 231 9.24 1.10 4.04
C GLN A 231 7.73 0.84 4.02
N ASN A 232 7.00 1.42 4.97
CA ASN A 232 5.55 1.32 5.06
C ASN A 232 4.98 2.72 4.94
N PHE A 233 4.08 2.94 3.99
CA PHE A 233 3.46 4.24 3.83
C PHE A 233 2.09 4.14 3.19
N ARG A 234 1.32 5.22 3.28
CA ARG A 234 0.06 5.41 2.58
C ARG A 234 0.06 6.76 1.87
N ILE A 235 -0.60 6.80 0.72
CA ILE A 235 -0.66 7.98 -0.14
C ILE A 235 -2.11 8.44 -0.23
N ALA A 236 -2.33 9.72 0.06
CA ALA A 236 -3.58 10.39 -0.24
C ALA A 236 -3.32 11.50 -1.26
N ALA A 237 -4.14 11.57 -2.30
CA ALA A 237 -4.16 12.70 -3.22
C ALA A 237 -5.45 13.49 -3.00
N ILE A 238 -5.32 14.79 -2.72
CA ILE A 238 -6.46 15.67 -2.52
C ILE A 238 -6.43 16.78 -3.58
N PRO A 239 -7.53 16.97 -4.33
CA PRO A 239 -7.69 18.12 -5.21
C PRO A 239 -7.60 19.44 -4.44
N GLU A 240 -6.74 20.35 -4.90
CA GLU A 240 -6.56 21.71 -4.39
C GLU A 240 -6.85 22.74 -5.50
N PRO A 241 -7.10 24.03 -5.18
CA PRO A 241 -7.30 25.06 -6.20
C PRO A 241 -6.14 25.17 -7.20
N SER A 242 -4.91 24.90 -6.76
CA SER A 242 -3.68 24.95 -7.56
C SER A 242 -3.35 23.63 -8.28
N GLY A 243 -4.09 22.54 -8.03
CA GLY A 243 -3.76 21.23 -8.59
C GLY A 243 -4.22 20.05 -7.73
N THR A 244 -3.35 19.07 -7.53
CA THR A 244 -3.61 17.95 -6.61
C THR A 244 -2.39 17.79 -5.74
N ALA A 245 -2.56 17.92 -4.42
CA ALA A 245 -1.48 17.67 -3.48
C ALA A 245 -1.45 16.19 -3.10
N PHE A 246 -0.23 15.68 -2.97
CA PHE A 246 0.06 14.30 -2.60
C PHE A 246 0.63 14.29 -1.19
N TYR A 247 -0.10 13.64 -0.29
CA TYR A 247 0.26 13.45 1.10
C TYR A 247 0.77 12.03 1.29
N LEU A 248 1.94 11.91 1.90
CA LEU A 248 2.55 10.65 2.28
C LEU A 248 2.52 10.54 3.80
N PHE A 249 1.96 9.45 4.30
CA PHE A 249 1.99 9.07 5.71
C PHE A 249 2.89 7.85 5.85
N TYR A 250 3.89 7.87 6.71
CA TYR A 250 4.92 6.81 6.82
C TYR A 250 5.49 6.68 8.23
#